data_AF-A0A7X2PMV6-F1
#
_entry.id   AF-A0A7X2PMV6-F1
#
_cell.length_a   1.000
_cell.length_b   1.000
_cell.length_c   1.000
_cell.angle_alpha   90.00
_cell.angle_beta   90.00
_cell.angle_gamma   90.00
#
_symmetry.space_group_name_H-M   'P 1'
#
loop_
_entity.id
_entity.type
_entity.pdbx_description
1 polymer ?
#
loop_
_entity_poly.entity_id
_entity_poly.type
_entity_poly.pdbx_seq_one_letter_code
_entity_poly.pdbx_strand_id
1 'polypeptide(L)' 'KQRDRLVKEIANLELVIANSEKQLSNADFLKKAPEKVLATIREKLADYQAQLDKSREALKEI' A
#
# COMPACT_ATOMS: atom_id res chain seq x y z
N LYS A 1 -16.73 -15.85 -7.30
CA LYS A 1 -15.48 -15.35 -7.94
C LYS A 1 -15.21 -13.85 -7.72
N GLN A 2 -16.21 -12.95 -7.61
CA GLN A 2 -15.96 -11.52 -7.35
C GLN A 2 -15.33 -11.29 -5.97
N ARG A 3 -15.90 -11.90 -4.92
CA ARG A 3 -15.32 -11.94 -3.57
C ARG A 3 -13.85 -12.39 -3.56
N ASP A 4 -13.54 -13.52 -4.23
CA ASP A 4 -12.18 -14.07 -4.27
C ASP A 4 -11.17 -13.15 -4.97
N ARG A 5 -11.62 -12.37 -5.96
CA ARG A 5 -10.77 -11.37 -6.63
C ARG A 5 -10.44 -10.23 -5.68
N LEU A 6 -11.43 -9.70 -4.96
CA LEU A 6 -11.25 -8.64 -3.98
C LEU A 6 -10.36 -9.08 -2.83
N VAL A 7 -10.52 -10.30 -2.32
CA VAL A 7 -9.64 -10.84 -1.25
C VAL A 7 -8.19 -10.88 -1.72
N LYS A 8 -7.93 -11.32 -2.95
CA LYS A 8 -6.57 -11.33 -3.51
C LYS A 8 -6.01 -9.93 -3.72
N GLU A 9 -6.84 -9.01 -4.19
CA GLU A 9 -6.46 -7.62 -4.39
C GLU A 9 -6.09 -6.94 -3.07
N ILE A 10 -6.93 -7.10 -2.04
CA ILE A 10 -6.68 -6.64 -0.67
C ILE A 10 -5.36 -7.19 -0.15
N ALA A 11 -5.13 -8.50 -0.26
CA ALA A 11 -3.88 -9.13 0.21
C ALA A 11 -2.64 -8.57 -0.51
N ASN A 12 -2.74 -8.32 -1.83
CA ASN A 12 -1.66 -7.71 -2.59
C ASN A 12 -1.41 -6.25 -2.16
N LEU A 13 -2.47 -5.46 -1.97
CA LEU A 13 -2.37 -4.08 -1.50
C LEU A 13 -1.74 -4.01 -0.10
N GLU A 14 -2.20 -4.84 0.83
CA GLU A 14 -1.62 -4.95 2.18
C GLU A 14 -0.13 -5.28 2.15
N LEU A 15 0.29 -6.20 1.28
CA LEU A 15 1.71 -6.55 1.12
C LEU A 15 2.53 -5.35 0.60
N VAL A 16 2.03 -4.63 -0.40
CA VAL A 16 2.74 -3.48 -0.97
C VAL A 16 2.82 -2.33 0.06
N ILE A 17 1.71 -2.04 0.75
CA ILE A 17 1.65 -1.04 1.83
C ILE A 17 2.67 -1.37 2.93
N ALA A 18 2.65 -2.60 3.45
CA ALA A 18 3.56 -3.02 4.51
C ALA A 18 5.04 -2.88 4.08
N ASN A 19 5.37 -3.19 2.81
CA ASN A 19 6.72 -3.00 2.29
C ASN A 19 7.10 -1.52 2.18
N SER A 20 6.19 -0.65 1.71
CA SER A 20 6.42 0.79 1.65
C SER A 20 6.58 1.41 3.03
N GLU A 21 5.76 1.03 4.01
CA GLU A 21 5.89 1.44 5.41
C GLU A 21 7.20 0.97 6.02
N LYS A 22 7.61 -0.27 5.75
CA LYS A 22 8.91 -0.80 6.18
C LYS A 22 10.08 0.01 5.61
N GLN A 23 10.03 0.38 4.34
CA GLN A 23 11.03 1.26 3.72
C GLN A 23 11.06 2.64 4.39
N LEU A 24 9.89 3.25 4.61
CA LEU A 24 9.78 4.58 5.22
C LEU A 24 10.10 4.60 6.72
N SER A 25 10.00 3.46 7.41
CA SER A 25 10.43 3.33 8.82
C SER A 25 11.93 3.05 8.97
N ASN A 26 12.60 2.63 7.90
CA ASN A 26 14.01 2.29 7.94
C ASN A 26 14.87 3.56 7.83
N ALA A 27 15.46 3.98 8.95
CA ALA A 27 16.29 5.19 9.02
C ALA A 27 17.50 5.18 8.07
N ASP A 28 18.10 4.02 7.79
CA ASP A 28 19.21 3.92 6.84
C ASP A 28 18.73 4.12 5.41
N PHE A 29 17.53 3.64 5.09
CA PHE A 29 16.90 3.88 3.80
C PHE A 29 16.56 5.36 3.66
N LEU A 30 15.94 5.99 4.68
CA LEU A 30 15.62 7.42 4.66
C LEU A 30 16.85 8.31 4.45
N LYS A 31 17.99 7.97 5.05
CA LYS A 31 19.23 8.74 4.92
C LYS A 31 19.90 8.60 3.55
N LYS A 32 19.72 7.45 2.88
CA LYS A 32 20.40 7.11 1.61
C LYS A 32 19.51 7.33 0.39
N ALA A 33 18.19 7.27 0.56
CA ALA A 33 17.24 7.40 -0.53
C ALA A 33 17.13 8.86 -0.99
N PRO A 34 17.09 9.13 -2.30
CA PRO A 34 16.80 10.47 -2.82
C PRO A 34 15.42 10.96 -2.38
N GLU A 35 15.29 12.27 -2.12
CA GLU A 35 14.00 12.86 -1.72
C GLU A 35 12.87 12.55 -2.70
N LYS A 36 13.16 12.55 -4.00
CA LYS A 36 12.18 12.17 -5.04
C LYS A 36 11.65 10.76 -4.83
N VAL A 37 12.50 9.81 -4.45
CA VAL A 37 12.10 8.43 -4.19
C VAL A 37 11.24 8.35 -2.94
N LEU A 38 11.63 9.04 -1.86
CA LEU A 38 10.85 9.10 -0.62
C LEU A 38 9.47 9.73 -0.85
N ALA A 39 9.41 10.81 -1.63
CA ALA A 39 8.16 11.47 -2.01
C ALA A 39 7.26 10.51 -2.81
N THR A 40 7.80 9.84 -3.84
CA THR A 40 7.04 8.86 -4.63
C THR A 40 6.56 7.69 -3.78
N ILE A 41 7.36 7.17 -2.84
CA ILE A 41 6.92 6.08 -1.96
C ILE A 41 5.78 6.55 -1.05
N ARG A 42 5.87 7.76 -0.49
CA ARG A 42 4.80 8.33 0.35
C ARG A 42 3.51 8.57 -0.43
N GLU A 43 3.61 9.11 -1.64
CA GLU A 43 2.47 9.32 -2.54
C GLU A 43 1.81 7.99 -2.89
N LYS A 44 2.60 7.00 -3.35
CA LYS A 44 2.09 5.66 -3.66
C LYS A 44 1.50 4.96 -2.45
N LEU A 45 2.09 5.12 -1.26
CA LEU A 45 1.57 4.55 -0.03
C LEU A 45 0.16 5.07 0.26
N ALA A 46 -0.05 6.39 0.14
CA ALA A 46 -1.38 6.99 0.31
C ALA A 46 -2.39 6.46 -0.72
N ASP A 47 -1.98 6.36 -1.99
CA ASP A 47 -2.82 5.79 -3.05
C ASP A 47 -3.20 4.33 -2.80
N TYR A 48 -2.25 3.52 -2.33
CA TYR A 48 -2.51 2.12 -2.01
C TYR A 48 -3.41 1.97 -0.79
N GLN A 49 -3.23 2.79 0.24
CA GLN A 49 -4.10 2.81 1.42
C GLN A 49 -5.55 3.17 1.02
N ALA A 50 -5.74 4.19 0.18
CA ALA A 50 -7.06 4.55 -0.33
C ALA A 50 -7.71 3.43 -1.18
N GLN A 51 -6.93 2.75 -2.02
CA GLN A 51 -7.39 1.59 -2.78
C GLN A 51 -7.77 0.43 -1.86
N LEU A 52 -6.97 0.16 -0.83
CA LEU A 52 -7.23 -0.90 0.15
C LEU A 52 -8.54 -0.66 0.87
N ASP A 53 -8.79 0.57 1.33
CA ASP A 53 -10.03 0.92 2.02
C ASP A 53 -11.23 0.74 1.11
N LYS A 54 -11.16 1.24 -0.13
CA LYS A 54 -12.22 1.04 -1.12
C LYS A 54 -12.47 -0.45 -1.43
N SER A 55 -11.42 -1.25 -1.59
CA SER A 55 -11.57 -2.68 -1.89
C SER A 55 -12.12 -3.45 -0.68
N ARG A 56 -11.78 -3.04 0.55
CA ARG A 56 -12.36 -3.57 1.80
C ARG A 56 -13.83 -3.18 1.95
N GLU A 57 -14.21 -1.96 1.61
CA GLU A 57 -15.62 -1.52 1.58
C GLU A 57 -16.42 -2.33 0.57
N ALA A 58 -15.93 -2.44 -0.67
CA ALA A 58 -16.57 -3.25 -1.71
C ALA A 58 -16.72 -4.72 -1.28
N LEU A 59 -15.75 -5.28 -0.54
CA LEU A 59 -15.84 -6.65 -0.01
C LEU A 59 -16.93 -6.79 1.07
N LYS A 60 -17.23 -5.74 1.84
CA LYS A 60 -18.30 -5.76 2.85
C LYS A 60 -19.68 -5.65 2.22
N GLU A 61 -19.79 -5.01 1.06
CA GLU A 61 -21.05 -4.80 0.33
C GLU A 61 -21.45 -6.01 -0.55
N ILE A 62 -20.61 -7.05 -0.65
CA ILE A 62 -20.83 -8.27 -1.44
C ILE A 62 -21.14 -9.46 -0.53
#